data_AF-A0A1A0HHW1-F1
#
_entry.id   AF-A0A1A0HHW1-F1
#
_cell.length_a   1.000
_cell.length_b   1.000
_cell.length_c   1.000
_cell.angle_alpha   90.00
_cell.angle_beta   90.00
_cell.angle_gamma   90.00
#
_symmetry.space_group_name_H-M   'P 1'
#
loop_
_entity.id
_entity.type
_entity.pdbx_description
1 polymer ?
#
loop_
_entity_poly.entity_id
_entity_poly.type
_entity_poly.pdbx_seq_one_letter_code
_entity_poly.pdbx_strand_id
1 'polypeptide(L)'
;MILGVIRIAITLNLVALATSMEIVDRTVANNIAEFAEESLTVSAEVYLSIVNSSRVTFLDSVRNYGSLHVTNRDNQDVWVRMTGQDFENSGTVSFNCLTTRVFSDYHIMVTRSFVNTGNMYFGVYGGDYGASPFSVTSVATWTNSGMMLFLVAHGENAQLKIQRYVPDDGYRSITNTGSLCLNNTHWPVQTNIEGNG
;
A
#
# COMPACT_ATOMS: atom_id res chain seq x y z
N MET A 1 22.99 -55.05 -33.76
CA MET A 1 22.76 -53.69 -34.29
C MET A 1 21.78 -53.01 -33.35
N ILE A 2 22.29 -52.22 -32.39
CA ILE A 2 21.51 -51.61 -31.32
C ILE A 2 21.07 -50.22 -31.81
N LEU A 3 19.77 -49.96 -31.94
CA LEU A 3 19.22 -48.63 -32.18
C LEU A 3 19.15 -47.85 -30.86
N GLY A 4 19.89 -46.75 -30.76
CA GLY A 4 19.77 -45.78 -29.69
C GLY A 4 18.60 -44.83 -29.94
N VAL A 5 17.69 -44.71 -28.97
CA VAL A 5 16.62 -43.71 -28.97
C VAL A 5 17.13 -42.46 -28.26
N ILE A 6 17.36 -41.39 -29.01
CA ILE A 6 17.65 -40.07 -28.46
C ILE A 6 16.32 -39.44 -28.01
N ARG A 7 16.14 -39.26 -26.70
CA ARG A 7 15.04 -38.44 -26.15
C ARG A 7 15.52 -37.01 -26.05
N ILE A 8 14.99 -36.12 -26.87
CA ILE A 8 15.17 -34.67 -26.74
C ILE A 8 14.11 -34.18 -25.75
N ALA A 9 14.55 -33.75 -24.57
CA ALA A 9 13.69 -33.05 -23.62
C ALA A 9 13.61 -31.58 -24.02
N ILE A 10 12.43 -31.11 -24.41
CA ILE A 10 12.15 -29.69 -24.63
C ILE A 10 11.70 -29.12 -23.29
N THR A 11 12.54 -28.31 -22.65
CA THR A 11 12.16 -27.52 -21.48
C THR A 11 11.32 -26.33 -21.94
N LEU A 12 10.03 -26.36 -21.60
CA LEU A 12 9.11 -25.26 -21.82
C LEU A 12 9.34 -24.21 -20.72
N ASN A 13 10.08 -23.14 -21.03
CA ASN A 13 10.17 -21.98 -20.14
C ASN A 13 8.85 -21.20 -20.21
N LEU A 14 8.00 -21.33 -19.18
CA LEU A 14 6.91 -20.40 -18.96
C LEU A 14 7.52 -19.08 -18.47
N VAL A 15 7.55 -18.07 -19.34
CA VAL A 15 7.76 -16.69 -18.92
C VAL A 15 6.40 -16.20 -18.41
N ALA A 16 6.25 -16.02 -17.10
CA ALA A 16 5.09 -15.34 -16.55
C ALA A 16 5.08 -13.90 -17.09
N LEU A 17 4.03 -13.52 -17.81
CA LEU A 17 3.82 -12.14 -18.21
C LEU A 17 3.45 -11.36 -16.95
N ALA A 18 4.33 -10.46 -16.51
CA ALA A 18 3.99 -9.54 -15.44
C ALA A 18 2.85 -8.62 -15.93
N THR A 19 1.69 -8.65 -15.27
CA THR A 19 0.54 -7.83 -15.64
C THR A 19 0.63 -6.49 -14.92
N SER A 20 1.04 -5.44 -15.65
CA SER A 20 1.02 -4.07 -15.15
C SER A 20 -0.23 -3.34 -15.65
N MET A 21 -1.03 -2.79 -14.73
CA MET A 21 -2.17 -1.93 -15.06
C MET A 21 -1.71 -0.47 -15.15
N GLU A 22 -2.09 0.21 -16.24
CA GLU A 22 -1.87 1.65 -16.41
C GLU A 22 -3.21 2.38 -16.50
N ILE A 23 -3.39 3.40 -15.65
CA ILE A 23 -4.58 4.25 -15.61
C ILE A 23 -4.21 5.56 -16.30
N VAL A 24 -4.58 5.68 -17.58
CA VAL A 24 -4.38 6.88 -18.41
C VAL A 24 -5.64 7.74 -18.54
N ASP A 25 -6.78 7.23 -18.08
CA ASP A 25 -8.08 7.89 -18.08
C ASP A 25 -8.77 7.70 -16.74
N ARG A 26 -9.68 8.61 -16.40
CA ARG A 26 -10.48 8.55 -15.16
C ARG A 26 -11.25 7.23 -15.08
N THR A 27 -10.92 6.42 -14.08
CA THR A 27 -11.42 5.05 -13.96
C THR A 27 -12.10 4.85 -12.61
N VAL A 28 -13.26 4.19 -12.62
CA VAL A 28 -13.99 3.79 -11.42
C VAL A 28 -14.25 2.28 -11.47
N ALA A 29 -13.75 1.56 -10.48
CA ALA A 29 -14.07 0.16 -10.23
C ALA A 29 -15.05 0.11 -9.04
N ASN A 30 -16.27 -0.40 -9.24
CA ASN A 30 -17.34 -0.30 -8.25
C ASN A 30 -17.99 -1.65 -7.99
N ASN A 31 -18.24 -1.97 -6.71
CA ASN A 31 -18.92 -3.19 -6.25
C ASN A 31 -18.29 -4.48 -6.78
N ILE A 32 -16.97 -4.49 -6.88
CA ILE A 32 -16.19 -5.68 -7.20
C ILE A 32 -15.83 -6.39 -5.89
N ALA A 33 -15.81 -7.72 -5.89
CA ALA A 33 -15.45 -8.46 -4.67
C ALA A 33 -13.98 -8.22 -4.28
N GLU A 34 -13.08 -8.21 -5.27
CA GLU A 34 -11.66 -7.99 -5.08
C GLU A 34 -11.11 -7.20 -6.27
N PHE A 35 -10.25 -6.22 -5.97
CA PHE A 35 -9.39 -5.55 -6.93
C PHE A 35 -7.97 -6.05 -6.70
N ALA A 36 -7.37 -6.75 -7.66
CA ALA A 36 -6.03 -7.27 -7.51
C ALA A 36 -5.24 -7.08 -8.80
N GLU A 37 -4.09 -6.42 -8.69
CA GLU A 37 -3.16 -6.18 -9.80
C GLU A 37 -1.74 -6.52 -9.34
N GLU A 38 -0.86 -6.92 -10.26
CA GLU A 38 0.55 -7.07 -9.90
C GLU A 38 1.18 -5.69 -9.71
N SER A 39 1.25 -4.90 -10.79
CA SER A 39 1.75 -3.52 -10.75
C SER A 39 0.66 -2.54 -11.16
N LEU A 40 0.69 -1.34 -10.58
CA LEU A 40 -0.21 -0.24 -10.90
C LEU A 40 0.58 1.03 -11.22
N THR A 41 0.25 1.69 -12.33
CA THR A 41 0.65 3.07 -12.59
C THR A 41 -0.59 3.93 -12.81
N VAL A 42 -0.74 5.01 -12.04
CA VAL A 42 -1.78 6.02 -12.25
C VAL A 42 -1.12 7.28 -12.78
N SER A 43 -1.43 7.65 -14.03
CA SER A 43 -0.84 8.81 -14.69
C SER A 43 -1.26 10.12 -14.01
N ALA A 44 -0.49 11.18 -14.26
CA ALA A 44 -0.81 12.50 -13.75
C ALA A 44 -2.20 12.98 -14.23
N GLU A 45 -2.85 13.82 -13.43
CA GLU A 45 -4.15 14.46 -13.74
C GLU A 45 -5.36 13.53 -13.92
N VAL A 46 -5.19 12.21 -13.75
CA VAL A 46 -6.26 11.22 -13.76
C VAL A 46 -6.42 10.54 -12.40
N TYR A 47 -7.46 9.72 -12.26
CA TYR A 47 -7.71 8.98 -11.03
C TYR A 47 -8.16 7.54 -11.28
N LEU A 48 -7.83 6.69 -10.32
CA LEU A 48 -8.45 5.40 -10.08
C LEU A 48 -9.25 5.48 -8.78
N SER A 49 -10.56 5.22 -8.85
CA SER A 49 -11.42 5.12 -7.67
C SER A 49 -11.98 3.71 -7.55
N ILE A 50 -11.60 3.01 -6.50
CA ILE A 50 -12.10 1.69 -6.13
C ILE A 50 -13.15 1.89 -5.03
N VAL A 51 -14.39 1.58 -5.35
CA VAL A 51 -15.55 1.80 -4.48
C VAL A 51 -16.18 0.47 -4.11
N ASN A 52 -16.41 0.25 -2.81
CA ASN A 52 -17.06 -0.94 -2.27
C ASN A 52 -16.39 -2.25 -2.75
N SER A 53 -15.09 -2.37 -2.49
CA SER A 53 -14.33 -3.62 -2.64
C SER A 53 -13.85 -4.07 -1.27
N SER A 54 -14.04 -5.34 -0.92
CA SER A 54 -13.60 -5.87 0.38
C SER A 54 -12.09 -6.11 0.43
N ARG A 55 -11.47 -6.32 -0.73
CA ARG A 55 -10.02 -6.48 -0.85
C ARG A 55 -9.46 -5.66 -2.00
N VAL A 56 -8.34 -4.99 -1.75
CA VAL A 56 -7.53 -4.30 -2.77
C VAL A 56 -6.08 -4.72 -2.59
N THR A 57 -5.51 -5.41 -3.57
CA THR A 57 -4.16 -5.99 -3.49
C THR A 57 -3.27 -5.51 -4.62
N PHE A 58 -2.04 -5.14 -4.28
CA PHE A 58 -0.96 -4.87 -5.24
C PHE A 58 0.27 -5.71 -4.88
N LEU A 59 0.74 -6.54 -5.81
CA LEU A 59 1.74 -7.59 -5.53
C LEU A 59 3.17 -7.21 -5.92
N ASP A 60 3.36 -6.18 -6.72
CA ASP A 60 4.65 -5.69 -7.17
C ASP A 60 4.78 -4.17 -6.92
N SER A 61 4.70 -3.33 -7.95
CA SER A 61 5.04 -1.91 -7.84
C SER A 61 3.80 -1.02 -8.00
N VAL A 62 3.67 0.00 -7.15
CA VAL A 62 2.64 1.04 -7.30
C VAL A 62 3.32 2.39 -7.56
N ARG A 63 2.95 3.04 -8.67
CA ARG A 63 3.37 4.40 -9.03
C ARG A 63 2.15 5.28 -9.20
N ASN A 64 1.94 6.23 -8.28
CA ASN A 64 0.80 7.14 -8.31
C ASN A 64 1.25 8.58 -8.56
N TYR A 65 1.05 9.05 -9.78
CA TYR A 65 1.25 10.44 -10.20
C TYR A 65 -0.07 11.24 -10.22
N GLY A 66 -1.21 10.55 -10.27
CA GLY A 66 -2.56 11.13 -10.23
C GLY A 66 -3.23 10.94 -8.87
N SER A 67 -4.43 10.35 -8.85
CA SER A 67 -5.13 10.05 -7.60
C SER A 67 -5.58 8.60 -7.50
N LEU A 68 -5.25 7.95 -6.39
CA LEU A 68 -5.69 6.61 -6.03
C LEU A 68 -6.64 6.68 -4.83
N HIS A 69 -7.90 6.34 -5.04
CA HIS A 69 -8.93 6.36 -4.01
C HIS A 69 -9.46 4.96 -3.76
N VAL A 70 -9.49 4.53 -2.50
CA VAL A 70 -10.24 3.35 -2.04
C VAL A 70 -11.28 3.83 -1.04
N THR A 71 -12.54 3.53 -1.28
CA THR A 71 -13.64 3.94 -0.41
C THR A 71 -14.64 2.81 -0.25
N ASN A 72 -15.03 2.51 0.98
CA ASN A 72 -16.13 1.58 1.24
C ASN A 72 -17.24 2.32 2.00
N ARG A 73 -18.49 2.04 1.66
CA ARG A 73 -19.69 2.69 2.24
C ARG A 73 -20.73 1.70 2.76
N ASP A 74 -20.64 0.43 2.38
CA ASP A 74 -21.74 -0.54 2.55
C ASP A 74 -21.61 -1.38 3.83
N ASN A 75 -20.96 -0.82 4.85
CA ASN A 75 -20.66 -1.52 6.10
C ASN A 75 -19.96 -2.87 5.88
N GLN A 76 -19.09 -2.91 4.87
CA GLN A 76 -18.14 -4.00 4.61
C GLN A 76 -16.76 -3.59 5.11
N ASP A 77 -15.96 -4.56 5.53
CA ASP A 77 -14.53 -4.37 5.72
C ASP A 77 -13.86 -4.05 4.40
N VAL A 78 -12.75 -3.34 4.46
CA VAL A 78 -11.80 -3.26 3.34
C VAL A 78 -10.40 -3.51 3.85
N TRP A 79 -9.69 -4.36 3.12
CA TRP A 79 -8.26 -4.59 3.33
C TRP A 79 -7.51 -4.10 2.10
N VAL A 80 -6.72 -3.05 2.28
CA VAL A 80 -5.74 -2.62 1.27
C VAL A 80 -4.40 -3.22 1.64
N ARG A 81 -3.83 -4.01 0.73
CA ARG A 81 -2.55 -4.69 0.89
C ARG A 81 -1.63 -4.38 -0.28
N MET A 82 -0.46 -3.85 0.02
CA MET A 82 0.63 -3.70 -0.94
C MET A 82 1.85 -4.42 -0.38
N THR A 83 2.26 -5.53 -0.99
CA THR A 83 3.33 -6.39 -0.45
C THR A 83 4.51 -6.60 -1.40
N GLY A 84 4.60 -5.76 -2.43
CA GLY A 84 5.55 -5.94 -3.53
C GLY A 84 6.88 -5.21 -3.35
N GLN A 85 7.39 -4.68 -4.45
CA GLN A 85 8.74 -4.11 -4.51
C GLN A 85 8.79 -2.66 -4.10
N ASP A 86 8.09 -1.80 -4.82
CA ASP A 86 8.23 -0.35 -4.71
C ASP A 86 6.86 0.33 -4.59
N PHE A 87 6.80 1.36 -3.75
CA PHE A 87 5.66 2.25 -3.65
C PHE A 87 6.14 3.69 -3.83
N GLU A 88 5.65 4.34 -4.88
CA GLU A 88 5.96 5.73 -5.21
C GLU A 88 4.66 6.52 -5.33
N ASN A 89 4.52 7.55 -4.50
CA ASN A 89 3.42 8.50 -4.58
C ASN A 89 3.93 9.93 -4.72
N SER A 90 3.52 10.61 -5.79
CA SER A 90 3.68 12.07 -5.95
C SER A 90 2.33 12.78 -6.11
N GLY A 91 1.25 12.02 -6.29
CA GLY A 91 -0.11 12.52 -6.33
C GLY A 91 -0.86 12.37 -4.99
N THR A 92 -2.13 11.98 -5.07
CA THR A 92 -2.99 11.78 -3.89
C THR A 92 -3.37 10.32 -3.70
N VAL A 93 -3.20 9.80 -2.49
CA VAL A 93 -3.72 8.50 -2.07
C VAL A 93 -4.74 8.73 -0.96
N SER A 94 -5.93 8.15 -1.09
CA SER A 94 -6.95 8.23 -0.05
C SER A 94 -7.62 6.88 0.16
N PHE A 95 -7.39 6.29 1.33
CA PHE A 95 -8.08 5.10 1.79
C PHE A 95 -9.06 5.53 2.90
N ASN A 96 -10.35 5.51 2.57
CA ASN A 96 -11.39 6.12 3.38
C ASN A 96 -12.52 5.15 3.70
N CYS A 97 -12.63 4.79 4.97
CA CYS A 97 -13.70 3.99 5.55
C CYS A 97 -14.21 4.61 6.84
N LEU A 98 -14.31 5.94 6.86
CA LEU A 98 -14.77 6.71 8.03
C LEU A 98 -16.27 6.52 8.32
N THR A 99 -17.03 5.87 7.43
CA THR A 99 -18.47 5.63 7.60
C THR A 99 -18.83 4.16 7.82
N THR A 100 -17.88 3.24 7.70
CA THR A 100 -18.13 1.79 7.82
C THR A 100 -17.80 1.30 9.22
N ARG A 101 -18.77 0.75 9.96
CA ARG A 101 -18.54 0.33 11.35
C ARG A 101 -17.75 -0.97 11.49
N VAL A 102 -17.46 -1.63 10.36
CA VAL A 102 -16.65 -2.84 10.31
C VAL A 102 -15.18 -2.46 10.24
N PHE A 103 -14.36 -3.26 10.92
CA PHE A 103 -12.90 -3.11 10.94
C PHE A 103 -12.34 -3.10 9.50
N SER A 104 -11.43 -2.17 9.22
CA SER A 104 -10.75 -2.03 7.95
C SER A 104 -9.28 -1.76 8.22
N ASP A 105 -8.41 -2.16 7.30
CA ASP A 105 -6.98 -1.94 7.46
C ASP A 105 -6.25 -1.69 6.13
N TYR A 106 -5.15 -0.95 6.23
CA TYR A 106 -4.37 -0.42 5.12
C TYR A 106 -2.90 -0.66 5.39
N HIS A 107 -2.31 -1.65 4.71
CA HIS A 107 -0.91 -2.01 4.88
C HIS A 107 -0.15 -1.85 3.57
N ILE A 108 0.85 -0.98 3.58
CA ILE A 108 1.88 -0.83 2.56
C ILE A 108 3.17 -1.41 3.14
N MET A 109 3.63 -2.55 2.62
CA MET A 109 4.74 -3.33 3.15
C MET A 109 5.65 -3.74 1.99
N VAL A 110 6.55 -2.84 1.60
CA VAL A 110 7.35 -3.02 0.39
C VAL A 110 8.74 -3.58 0.68
N THR A 111 9.28 -4.38 -0.23
CA THR A 111 10.60 -5.01 -0.05
C THR A 111 11.75 -4.14 -0.50
N ARG A 112 11.49 -3.06 -1.26
CA ARG A 112 12.51 -2.11 -1.68
C ARG A 112 12.17 -0.72 -1.14
N SER A 113 11.59 0.15 -1.95
CA SER A 113 11.50 1.57 -1.64
C SER A 113 10.06 2.02 -1.40
N PHE A 114 9.82 2.67 -0.26
CA PHE A 114 8.65 3.51 -0.04
C PHE A 114 9.05 4.98 -0.20
N VAL A 115 8.40 5.68 -1.12
CA VAL A 115 8.61 7.11 -1.41
C VAL A 115 7.27 7.83 -1.49
N ASN A 116 7.06 8.80 -0.60
CA ASN A 116 5.93 9.71 -0.66
C ASN A 116 6.39 11.18 -0.75
N THR A 117 6.03 11.84 -1.86
CA THR A 117 6.22 13.28 -2.07
C THR A 117 4.87 14.01 -2.17
N GLY A 118 3.77 13.27 -2.31
CA GLY A 118 2.40 13.78 -2.41
C GLY A 118 1.63 13.71 -1.08
N ASN A 119 0.32 13.53 -1.19
CA ASN A 119 -0.58 13.47 -0.04
C ASN A 119 -1.16 12.07 0.14
N MET A 120 -1.14 11.57 1.37
CA MET A 120 -1.74 10.28 1.72
C MET A 120 -2.70 10.43 2.90
N TYR A 121 -3.90 9.88 2.76
CA TYR A 121 -4.94 9.93 3.78
C TYR A 121 -5.43 8.52 4.09
N PHE A 122 -5.34 8.13 5.36
CA PHE A 122 -5.77 6.84 5.88
C PHE A 122 -6.83 7.08 6.94
N GLY A 123 -8.05 6.63 6.70
CA GLY A 123 -9.18 6.85 7.60
C GLY A 123 -10.00 5.61 7.84
N VAL A 124 -10.13 5.19 9.09
CA VAL A 124 -11.03 4.10 9.50
C VAL A 124 -12.05 4.60 10.53
N TYR A 125 -13.25 4.02 10.53
CA TYR A 125 -14.31 4.40 11.45
C TYR A 125 -13.93 4.16 12.91
N GLY A 126 -13.48 2.94 13.24
CA GLY A 126 -13.31 2.49 14.62
C GLY A 126 -11.92 1.91 14.87
N GLY A 127 -11.32 2.30 15.99
CA GLY A 127 -10.14 1.64 16.54
C GLY A 127 -10.53 0.61 17.59
N ASP A 128 -9.71 -0.43 17.71
CA ASP A 128 -9.77 -1.43 18.78
C ASP A 128 -8.40 -1.49 19.47
N TYR A 129 -8.39 -1.78 20.78
CA TYR A 129 -7.18 -1.75 21.58
C TYR A 129 -6.15 -2.74 21.02
N GLY A 130 -4.96 -2.24 20.65
CA GLY A 130 -3.89 -3.07 20.09
C GLY A 130 -4.09 -3.49 18.63
N ALA A 131 -5.22 -3.13 18.00
CA ALA A 131 -5.36 -3.31 16.56
C ALA A 131 -4.40 -2.37 15.81
N SER A 132 -3.83 -2.83 14.70
CA SER A 132 -2.96 -2.04 13.84
C SER A 132 -3.57 -1.90 12.44
N PRO A 133 -4.57 -1.02 12.28
CA PRO A 133 -5.24 -0.82 10.99
C PRO A 133 -4.31 -0.13 9.98
N PHE A 134 -3.19 0.45 10.42
CA PHE A 134 -2.28 1.18 9.54
C PHE A 134 -0.87 0.64 9.63
N SER A 135 -0.30 0.27 8.48
CA SER A 135 1.12 -0.06 8.37
C SER A 135 1.72 0.52 7.10
N VAL A 136 2.84 1.22 7.23
CA VAL A 136 3.63 1.72 6.10
C VAL A 136 5.10 1.39 6.37
N THR A 137 5.60 0.35 5.72
CA THR A 137 6.92 -0.21 5.98
C THR A 137 7.65 -0.52 4.68
N SER A 138 8.98 -0.48 4.76
CA SER A 138 9.85 -0.91 3.68
C SER A 138 11.06 -1.68 4.19
N VAL A 139 11.79 -2.39 3.34
CA VAL A 139 13.06 -3.03 3.72
C VAL A 139 14.27 -2.19 3.28
N ALA A 140 14.32 -1.69 2.03
CA ALA A 140 15.52 -1.00 1.56
C ALA A 140 15.54 0.50 1.95
N THR A 141 14.51 1.26 1.58
CA THR A 141 14.45 2.71 1.84
C THR A 141 13.05 3.17 2.20
N TRP A 142 12.94 4.14 3.11
CA TRP A 142 11.68 4.76 3.50
C TRP A 142 11.85 6.27 3.50
N THR A 143 11.11 6.98 2.64
CA THR A 143 11.21 8.43 2.52
C THR A 143 9.84 9.07 2.41
N ASN A 144 9.59 10.08 3.23
CA ASN A 144 8.43 10.96 3.13
C ASN A 144 8.89 12.43 3.11
N SER A 145 8.56 13.15 2.04
CA SER A 145 8.63 14.63 1.98
C SER A 145 7.25 15.27 1.77
N GLY A 146 6.22 14.46 1.54
CA GLY A 146 4.84 14.89 1.45
C GLY A 146 4.10 14.85 2.79
N MET A 147 2.77 14.75 2.74
CA MET A 147 1.94 14.67 3.94
C MET A 147 1.28 13.29 4.05
N MET A 148 1.23 12.74 5.26
CA MET A 148 0.48 11.53 5.60
C MET A 148 -0.41 11.79 6.81
N LEU A 149 -1.71 11.53 6.67
CA LEU A 149 -2.70 11.62 7.76
C LEU A 149 -3.24 10.24 8.10
N PHE A 150 -3.19 9.88 9.38
CA PHE A 150 -3.76 8.66 9.93
C PHE A 150 -4.85 9.00 10.93
N LEU A 151 -6.09 8.61 10.61
CA LEU A 151 -7.29 8.97 11.36
C LEU A 151 -8.09 7.73 11.76
N VAL A 152 -8.38 7.65 13.05
CA VAL A 152 -9.43 6.78 13.60
C VAL A 152 -10.56 7.67 14.11
N ALA A 153 -11.75 7.59 13.51
CA ALA A 153 -12.83 8.53 13.84
C ALA A 153 -13.47 8.29 15.22
N HIS A 154 -13.57 7.02 15.65
CA HIS A 154 -14.30 6.58 16.83
C HIS A 154 -13.57 5.44 17.55
N GLY A 155 -13.99 5.18 18.79
CA GLY A 155 -13.44 4.08 19.59
C GLY A 155 -12.09 4.41 20.19
N GLU A 156 -11.33 3.37 20.52
CA GLU A 156 -10.04 3.51 21.15
C GLU A 156 -8.95 3.90 20.16
N ASN A 157 -7.80 4.31 20.69
CA ASN A 157 -6.63 4.62 19.88
C ASN A 157 -6.10 3.35 19.21
N ALA A 158 -5.83 3.43 17.90
CA ALA A 158 -5.27 2.31 17.14
C ALA A 158 -3.76 2.46 16.89
N GLN A 159 -3.07 1.32 16.79
CA GLN A 159 -1.63 1.27 16.56
C GLN A 159 -1.28 1.60 15.09
N LEU A 160 -0.33 2.50 14.91
CA LEU A 160 0.28 2.83 13.63
C LEU A 160 1.68 2.22 13.56
N LYS A 161 1.97 1.47 12.50
CA LYS A 161 3.29 0.90 12.26
C LYS A 161 3.98 1.59 11.09
N ILE A 162 4.90 2.52 11.39
CA ILE A 162 5.85 3.08 10.42
C ILE A 162 7.25 2.59 10.78
N GLN A 163 7.91 1.94 9.81
CA GLN A 163 9.22 1.34 10.05
C GLN A 163 9.96 1.01 8.75
N ARG A 164 11.28 1.20 8.74
CA ARG A 164 12.17 0.47 7.83
C ARG A 164 12.68 -0.81 8.49
N TYR A 165 12.37 -1.96 7.93
CA TYR A 165 12.97 -3.23 8.30
C TYR A 165 14.38 -3.32 7.76
N VAL A 166 15.31 -3.82 8.56
CA VAL A 166 16.63 -4.20 8.07
C VAL A 166 16.80 -5.68 8.42
N PRO A 167 17.21 -6.54 7.47
CA PRO A 167 17.40 -7.97 7.73
C PRO A 167 18.46 -8.27 8.81
N ASP A 168 19.44 -7.37 8.96
CA ASP A 168 20.56 -7.46 9.92
C ASP A 168 20.57 -6.23 10.86
N ASP A 169 21.45 -6.21 11.88
CA ASP A 169 21.65 -5.18 12.93
C ASP A 169 21.92 -3.74 12.43
N GLY A 170 21.67 -3.45 11.16
CA GLY A 170 21.77 -2.13 10.56
C GLY A 170 20.74 -1.14 11.09
N TYR A 171 21.04 0.14 10.85
CA TYR A 171 20.20 1.25 11.28
C TYR A 171 18.79 1.14 10.70
N ARG A 172 17.79 1.01 11.57
CA ARG A 172 16.37 1.18 11.20
C ARG A 172 16.14 2.68 11.16
N SER A 173 16.40 3.31 10.02
CA SER A 173 16.22 4.75 9.84
C SER A 173 15.24 5.02 8.71
N ILE A 174 14.30 5.90 8.97
CA ILE A 174 13.40 6.46 7.97
C ILE A 174 13.77 7.91 7.73
N THR A 175 13.58 8.42 6.52
CA THR A 175 13.75 9.85 6.23
C THR A 175 12.39 10.52 6.17
N ASN A 176 12.11 11.45 7.08
CA ASN A 176 10.89 12.25 7.10
C ASN A 176 11.22 13.74 7.09
N THR A 177 10.92 14.42 5.99
CA THR A 177 11.02 15.88 5.85
C THR A 177 9.66 16.55 5.60
N GLY A 178 8.62 15.73 5.40
CA GLY A 178 7.23 16.17 5.29
C GLY A 178 6.46 15.95 6.60
N SER A 179 5.13 15.94 6.55
CA SER A 179 4.31 15.89 7.76
C SER A 179 3.67 14.54 8.01
N LEU A 180 3.72 14.07 9.26
CA LEU A 180 2.95 12.93 9.76
C LEU A 180 1.90 13.42 10.76
N CYS A 181 0.63 13.30 10.39
CA CYS A 181 -0.49 13.73 11.21
C CYS A 181 -1.23 12.52 11.79
N LEU A 182 -1.26 12.43 13.12
CA LEU A 182 -1.86 11.31 13.85
C LEU A 182 -3.09 11.80 14.60
N ASN A 183 -4.26 11.25 14.28
CA ASN A 183 -5.50 11.54 14.99
C ASN A 183 -6.12 10.24 15.51
N ASN A 184 -6.21 10.13 16.84
CA ASN A 184 -6.62 8.92 17.55
C ASN A 184 -5.84 7.67 17.13
N THR A 185 -4.55 7.87 16.84
CA THR A 185 -3.59 6.83 16.49
C THR A 185 -2.35 6.96 17.37
N HIS A 186 -1.69 5.84 17.66
CA HIS A 186 -0.48 5.78 18.45
C HIS A 186 0.60 5.09 17.64
N TRP A 187 1.72 5.77 17.44
CA TRP A 187 2.88 5.21 16.79
C TRP A 187 3.97 4.93 17.84
N PRO A 188 4.15 3.66 18.26
CA PRO A 188 5.29 3.28 19.10
C PRO A 188 6.54 3.30 18.23
N VAL A 189 7.26 4.42 18.24
CA VAL A 189 8.43 4.64 17.37
C VAL A 189 9.53 3.61 17.68
N GLN A 190 9.81 2.74 16.71
CA GLN A 190 10.84 1.67 16.77
C GLN A 190 11.94 1.86 15.71
N THR A 191 12.04 3.07 15.16
CA THR A 191 12.94 3.45 14.08
C THR A 191 13.54 4.82 14.39
N ASN A 192 14.77 5.06 13.97
CA ASN A 192 15.32 6.41 13.90
C ASN A 192 14.60 7.18 12.80
N ILE A 193 14.48 8.50 13.00
CA ILE A 193 13.85 9.41 12.05
C ILE A 193 14.90 10.46 11.70
N GLU A 194 15.24 10.54 10.43
CA GLU A 194 16.12 11.55 9.86
C GLU A 194 15.30 12.63 9.14
N GLY A 195 15.51 13.88 9.50
CA GLY A 195 14.79 15.04 8.94
C GLY A 195 14.06 15.85 10.00
N ASN A 196 13.39 16.91 9.57
CA ASN A 196 12.79 17.93 10.45
C ASN A 196 11.26 17.86 10.50
N GLY A 197 10.67 16.86 9.84
CA GLY A 197 9.23 16.73 9.64
C GLY A 197 8.52 15.87 10.67
#